data_AF-A0A3C0L7Y2-F1
#
_entry.id   AF-A0A3C0L7Y2-F1
#
_cell.length_a   1.000
_cell.length_b   1.000
_cell.length_c   1.000
_cell.angle_alpha   90.00
_cell.angle_beta   90.00
_cell.angle_gamma   90.00
#
_symmetry.space_group_name_H-M   'P 1'
#
loop_
_entity.id
_entity.type
_entity.pdbx_description
1 polymer ?
#
loop_
_entity_poly.entity_id
_entity_poly.type
_entity_poly.pdbx_seq_one_letter_code
_entity_poly.pdbx_strand_id
1 'polypeptide(L)'
;MNEVTYEKKLDTSYEEILRDYLRTGQKKDLYQIKKFSKELMKEGVAPEVIVEMHLKAIKKINKNKKTYPKKIIDESFTFLMEGIITYKTAYQEYLDSKKADYLDEIRELNRKLSEKLAEMTTLYETAKLTCSSLNLDEMLSSGFDSAVKILNAETGSLMLFDSEKEFLTIKKSYGLNEEIIRKTRIKKGETIVGLVAQSGEPLIIYGRADLPVRCTQTGISPI
;
A
#
# COMPACT_ATOMS: atom_id res chain seq x y z
N MET A 1 -34.42 -11.35 -10.69
CA MET A 1 -35.20 -10.28 -11.37
C MET A 1 -34.27 -9.67 -12.40
N ASN A 2 -34.64 -9.65 -13.68
CA ASN A 2 -33.79 -9.12 -14.76
C ASN A 2 -33.75 -7.58 -14.73
N GLU A 3 -32.62 -7.02 -15.17
CA GLU A 3 -32.26 -5.59 -15.10
C GLU A 3 -33.35 -4.67 -15.69
N VAL A 4 -33.91 -5.06 -16.85
CA VAL A 4 -35.01 -4.36 -17.54
C VAL A 4 -36.29 -4.27 -16.72
N THR A 5 -36.59 -5.28 -15.89
CA THR A 5 -37.81 -5.29 -15.06
C THR A 5 -37.65 -4.40 -13.83
N TYR A 6 -36.43 -4.32 -13.28
CA TYR A 6 -36.13 -3.48 -12.14
C TYR A 6 -36.13 -1.98 -12.53
N GLU A 7 -35.49 -1.62 -13.64
CA GLU A 7 -35.48 -0.23 -14.14
C GLU A 7 -36.90 0.28 -14.42
N LYS A 8 -37.73 -0.54 -15.08
CA LYS A 8 -39.13 -0.20 -15.35
C LYS A 8 -39.96 0.00 -14.08
N LYS A 9 -39.64 -0.72 -13.00
CA LYS A 9 -40.28 -0.57 -11.70
C LYS A 9 -39.88 0.78 -11.06
N LEU A 10 -38.60 1.14 -11.11
CA LEU A 10 -38.11 2.44 -10.61
C LEU A 10 -38.76 3.61 -11.35
N ASP A 11 -38.79 3.56 -12.69
CA ASP A 11 -39.46 4.57 -13.53
C ASP A 11 -40.94 4.75 -13.11
N THR A 12 -41.63 3.63 -12.88
CA THR A 12 -43.05 3.65 -12.50
C THR A 12 -43.25 4.25 -11.11
N SER A 13 -42.45 3.82 -10.13
CA SER A 13 -42.53 4.35 -8.76
C SER A 13 -42.20 5.83 -8.70
N TYR A 14 -41.16 6.28 -9.41
CA TYR A 14 -40.81 7.71 -9.47
C TYR A 14 -41.95 8.54 -10.07
N GLU A 15 -42.53 8.07 -11.17
CA GLU A 15 -43.64 8.76 -11.84
C GLU A 15 -44.87 8.90 -10.93
N GLU A 16 -45.22 7.85 -10.18
CA GLU A 16 -46.34 7.88 -9.22
C GLU A 16 -46.11 8.94 -8.14
N ILE A 17 -44.92 8.95 -7.52
CA ILE A 17 -44.59 9.91 -6.47
C ILE A 17 -44.62 11.35 -7.03
N LEU A 18 -44.06 11.58 -8.21
CA LEU A 18 -44.08 12.90 -8.85
C LEU A 18 -45.52 13.34 -9.19
N ARG A 19 -46.35 12.45 -9.72
CA ARG A 19 -47.75 12.74 -10.04
C ARG A 19 -48.54 13.13 -8.79
N ASP A 20 -48.33 12.41 -7.69
CA ASP A 20 -48.99 12.72 -6.43
C ASP A 20 -48.56 14.08 -5.90
N TYR A 21 -47.25 14.36 -5.85
CA TYR A 21 -46.72 15.66 -5.46
C TYR A 21 -47.31 16.82 -6.29
N LEU A 22 -47.33 16.69 -7.62
CA LEU A 22 -47.86 17.72 -8.52
C LEU A 22 -49.38 17.94 -8.35
N ARG A 23 -50.12 16.94 -7.87
CA ARG A 23 -51.56 17.01 -7.63
C ARG A 23 -51.89 17.66 -6.29
N THR A 24 -51.15 17.31 -5.24
CA THR A 24 -51.49 17.67 -3.86
C THR A 24 -50.73 18.90 -3.36
N GLY A 25 -49.49 19.11 -3.82
CA GLY A 25 -48.55 20.13 -3.33
C GLY A 25 -48.18 19.99 -1.85
N GLN A 26 -48.39 18.82 -1.23
CA GLN A 26 -48.21 18.64 0.21
C GLN A 26 -46.77 18.23 0.59
N LYS A 27 -46.31 18.69 1.76
CA LYS A 27 -45.02 18.28 2.35
C LYS A 27 -44.87 16.77 2.52
N LYS A 28 -45.98 16.04 2.66
CA LYS A 28 -45.99 14.57 2.78
C LYS A 28 -45.45 13.88 1.53
N ASP A 29 -45.63 14.47 0.35
CA ASP A 29 -45.18 13.87 -0.91
C ASP A 29 -43.69 14.15 -1.17
N LEU A 30 -43.15 15.24 -0.60
CA LEU A 30 -41.70 15.45 -0.52
C LEU A 30 -40.99 14.41 0.37
N TYR A 31 -41.67 13.82 1.36
CA TYR A 31 -41.08 12.74 2.16
C TYR A 31 -40.85 11.47 1.31
N GLN A 32 -41.74 11.17 0.36
CA GLN A 32 -41.62 9.98 -0.47
C GLN A 32 -40.39 10.04 -1.37
N ILE A 33 -40.14 11.18 -2.01
CA ILE A 33 -38.92 11.34 -2.83
C ILE A 33 -37.65 11.28 -1.99
N LYS A 34 -37.68 11.82 -0.76
CA LYS A 34 -36.53 11.68 0.17
C LYS A 34 -36.23 10.22 0.46
N LYS A 35 -37.26 9.43 0.78
CA LYS A 35 -37.13 8.01 1.08
C LYS A 35 -36.63 7.25 -0.15
N PHE A 36 -37.25 7.47 -1.30
CA PHE A 36 -36.88 6.85 -2.57
C PHE A 36 -35.41 7.15 -2.94
N SER A 37 -34.99 8.42 -2.88
CA SER A 37 -33.60 8.80 -3.13
C SER A 37 -32.60 8.15 -2.17
N LYS A 38 -32.95 7.99 -0.89
CA LYS A 38 -32.09 7.29 0.09
C LYS A 38 -31.97 5.80 -0.24
N GLU A 39 -33.04 5.16 -0.70
CA GLU A 39 -33.04 3.75 -1.11
C GLU A 39 -32.17 3.54 -2.34
N LEU A 40 -32.31 4.40 -3.36
CA LEU A 40 -31.45 4.36 -4.55
C LEU A 40 -29.96 4.47 -4.21
N MET A 41 -29.61 5.39 -3.30
CA MET A 41 -28.22 5.53 -2.83
C MET A 41 -27.71 4.23 -2.20
N LYS A 42 -28.52 3.61 -1.32
CA LYS A 42 -28.17 2.34 -0.67
C LYS A 42 -28.00 1.19 -1.66
N GLU A 43 -28.78 1.20 -2.75
CA GLU A 43 -28.70 0.21 -3.82
C GLU A 43 -27.58 0.53 -4.84
N GLY A 44 -26.85 1.63 -4.66
CA GLY A 44 -25.73 2.02 -5.53
C GLY A 44 -26.16 2.60 -6.87
N VAL A 45 -27.41 3.02 -7.01
CA VAL A 45 -27.95 3.58 -8.25
C VAL A 45 -27.46 5.02 -8.42
N ALA A 46 -26.83 5.32 -9.54
CA ALA A 46 -26.24 6.63 -9.80
C ALA A 46 -27.29 7.76 -9.82
N PRO A 47 -26.95 8.98 -9.32
CA PRO A 47 -27.92 10.09 -9.21
C PRO A 47 -28.44 10.58 -10.56
N GLU A 48 -27.72 10.35 -11.66
CA GLU A 48 -28.13 10.68 -13.02
C GLU A 48 -29.41 9.92 -13.41
N VAL A 49 -29.61 8.72 -12.87
CA VAL A 49 -30.83 7.92 -13.08
C VAL A 49 -32.06 8.65 -12.54
N ILE A 50 -31.92 9.41 -11.44
CA ILE A 50 -33.02 10.24 -10.89
C ILE A 50 -33.42 11.34 -11.86
N VAL A 51 -32.44 11.99 -12.50
CA VAL A 51 -32.68 13.01 -13.53
C VAL A 51 -33.36 12.39 -14.74
N GLU A 52 -32.92 11.22 -15.18
CA GLU A 52 -33.52 10.52 -16.31
C GLU A 52 -34.97 10.11 -16.04
N MET A 53 -35.22 9.49 -14.88
CA MET A 53 -36.58 9.16 -14.41
C MET A 53 -37.47 10.41 -14.40
N HIS A 54 -36.93 11.55 -13.95
CA HIS A 54 -37.65 12.82 -13.94
C HIS A 54 -38.05 13.28 -15.35
N LEU A 55 -37.11 13.26 -16.29
CA LEU A 55 -37.37 13.64 -17.69
C LEU A 55 -38.40 12.71 -18.33
N LYS A 56 -38.31 11.39 -18.10
CA LYS A 56 -39.28 10.38 -18.58
C LYS A 56 -40.67 10.65 -18.00
N ALA A 57 -40.76 10.86 -16.69
CA ALA A 57 -42.01 11.10 -15.98
C ALA A 57 -42.70 12.39 -16.46
N ILE A 58 -41.97 13.52 -16.57
CA ILE A 58 -42.53 14.78 -17.08
C ILE A 58 -43.07 14.64 -18.51
N LYS A 59 -42.32 13.98 -19.40
CA LYS A 59 -42.76 13.72 -20.78
C LYS A 59 -44.07 12.92 -20.80
N LYS A 60 -44.20 11.91 -19.92
CA LYS A 60 -45.38 11.05 -19.85
C LYS A 60 -46.59 11.77 -19.24
N ILE A 61 -46.40 12.56 -18.18
CA ILE A 61 -47.46 13.36 -17.55
C ILE A 61 -48.03 14.41 -18.52
N ASN A 62 -47.19 14.97 -19.39
CA ASN A 62 -47.59 16.03 -20.32
C ASN A 62 -47.92 15.56 -21.74
N LYS A 63 -48.01 14.24 -21.98
CA LYS A 63 -48.11 13.64 -23.33
C LYS A 63 -49.23 14.23 -24.21
N ASN A 64 -50.29 14.77 -23.60
CA ASN A 64 -51.48 15.28 -24.30
C ASN A 64 -51.59 16.83 -24.29
N LYS A 65 -50.58 17.57 -23.83
CA LYS A 65 -50.61 19.05 -23.77
C LYS A 65 -49.61 19.67 -24.75
N LYS A 66 -50.04 20.73 -25.44
CA LYS A 66 -49.18 21.49 -26.38
C LYS A 66 -48.03 22.24 -25.69
N THR A 67 -48.22 22.65 -24.44
CA THR A 67 -47.23 23.41 -23.66
C THR A 67 -47.19 22.90 -22.22
N TYR A 68 -46.06 23.11 -21.55
CA TYR A 68 -45.89 22.82 -20.14
C TYR A 68 -46.29 24.05 -19.31
N PRO A 69 -47.29 23.96 -18.40
CA PRO A 69 -47.61 25.07 -17.50
C PRO A 69 -46.41 25.37 -16.61
N LYS A 70 -46.01 26.65 -16.50
CA LYS A 70 -44.85 27.10 -15.72
C LYS A 70 -44.84 26.54 -14.29
N LYS A 71 -45.98 26.61 -13.59
CA LYS A 71 -46.14 26.08 -12.22
C LYS A 71 -45.79 24.58 -12.13
N ILE A 72 -46.17 23.77 -13.12
CA ILE A 72 -45.88 22.33 -13.10
C ILE A 72 -44.38 22.09 -13.25
N ILE A 73 -43.72 22.85 -14.13
CA ILE A 73 -42.27 22.78 -14.31
C ILE A 73 -41.57 23.18 -13.01
N ASP A 74 -41.85 24.36 -12.48
CA ASP A 74 -41.20 24.87 -11.26
C ASP A 74 -41.33 23.87 -10.10
N GLU A 75 -42.54 23.36 -9.84
CA GLU A 75 -42.80 22.37 -8.79
C GLU A 75 -42.08 21.04 -9.05
N SER A 76 -42.08 20.55 -10.29
CA SER A 76 -41.39 19.30 -10.63
C SER A 76 -39.87 19.41 -10.41
N PHE A 77 -39.26 20.56 -10.74
CA PHE A 77 -37.84 20.76 -10.49
C PHE A 77 -37.54 20.96 -9.00
N THR A 78 -38.42 21.60 -8.22
CA THR A 78 -38.30 21.60 -6.75
C THR A 78 -38.28 20.19 -6.19
N PHE A 79 -39.18 19.33 -6.66
CA PHE A 79 -39.23 17.91 -6.28
C PHE A 79 -37.95 17.15 -6.67
N LEU A 80 -37.45 17.36 -7.90
CA LEU A 80 -36.21 16.75 -8.37
C LEU A 80 -35.02 17.17 -7.49
N MET A 81 -34.89 18.47 -7.21
CA MET A 81 -33.81 19.01 -6.39
C MET A 81 -33.85 18.45 -4.98
N GLU A 82 -35.04 18.31 -4.38
CA GLU A 82 -35.18 17.68 -3.05
C GLU A 82 -34.68 16.23 -3.06
N GLY A 83 -35.00 15.48 -4.13
CA GLY A 83 -34.52 14.12 -4.34
C GLY A 83 -33.00 14.04 -4.48
N ILE A 84 -32.39 14.90 -5.30
CA ILE A 84 -30.94 14.91 -5.55
C ILE A 84 -30.18 15.38 -4.32
N ILE A 85 -30.65 16.42 -3.62
CA ILE A 85 -30.02 16.90 -2.38
C ILE A 85 -30.05 15.78 -1.34
N THR A 86 -31.18 15.09 -1.20
CA THR A 86 -31.30 13.98 -0.24
C THR A 86 -30.38 12.83 -0.59
N TYR A 87 -30.30 12.45 -1.87
CA TYR A 87 -29.36 11.43 -2.35
C TYR A 87 -27.93 11.83 -1.99
N LYS A 88 -27.54 13.06 -2.33
CA LYS A 88 -26.19 13.60 -2.08
C LYS A 88 -25.85 13.61 -0.59
N THR A 89 -26.75 14.09 0.27
CA THR A 89 -26.54 14.10 1.71
C THR A 89 -26.35 12.68 2.24
N ALA A 90 -27.19 11.75 1.84
CA ALA A 90 -27.08 10.36 2.26
C ALA A 90 -25.77 9.72 1.77
N TYR A 91 -25.34 10.04 0.55
CA TYR A 91 -24.08 9.58 0.00
C TYR A 91 -22.87 10.16 0.74
N GLN A 92 -22.92 11.45 1.13
CA GLN A 92 -21.89 12.07 1.97
C GLN A 92 -21.81 11.41 3.35
N GLU A 93 -22.95 11.19 4.01
CA GLU A 93 -23.02 10.46 5.30
C GLU A 93 -22.39 9.07 5.19
N TYR A 94 -22.68 8.35 4.10
CA TYR A 94 -22.07 7.05 3.82
C TYR A 94 -20.55 7.12 3.67
N LEU A 95 -20.04 8.10 2.89
CA LEU A 95 -18.60 8.29 2.71
C LEU A 95 -17.90 8.67 4.02
N ASP A 96 -18.51 9.54 4.82
CA ASP A 96 -17.96 9.96 6.11
C ASP A 96 -17.91 8.78 7.10
N SER A 97 -18.96 7.95 7.14
CA SER A 97 -18.96 6.71 7.91
C SER A 97 -17.86 5.76 7.45
N LYS A 98 -17.71 5.55 6.14
CA LYS A 98 -16.66 4.67 5.60
C LYS A 98 -15.26 5.18 5.91
N LYS A 99 -15.07 6.49 5.84
CA LYS A 99 -13.80 7.12 6.21
C LYS A 99 -13.47 6.89 7.69
N ALA A 100 -14.45 6.97 8.58
CA ALA A 100 -14.26 6.67 10.00
C ALA A 100 -13.82 5.20 10.21
N ASP A 101 -14.51 4.24 9.57
CA ASP A 101 -14.16 2.81 9.64
C ASP A 101 -12.69 2.56 9.23
N TYR A 102 -12.26 3.14 8.09
CA TYR A 102 -10.88 2.99 7.61
C TYR A 102 -9.85 3.61 8.55
N LEU A 103 -10.17 4.75 9.19
CA LEU A 103 -9.25 5.38 10.14
C LEU A 103 -9.02 4.51 11.37
N ASP A 104 -10.05 3.81 11.84
CA ASP A 104 -9.92 2.91 12.99
C ASP A 104 -9.14 1.64 12.61
N GLU A 105 -9.33 1.10 11.40
CA GLU A 105 -8.52 -0.01 10.90
C GLU A 105 -7.04 0.36 10.78
N ILE A 106 -6.72 1.55 10.22
CA ILE A 106 -5.35 2.05 10.11
C ILE A 106 -4.70 2.22 11.48
N ARG A 107 -5.44 2.75 12.46
CA ARG A 107 -4.94 2.92 13.84
C ARG A 107 -4.59 1.59 14.46
N GLU A 108 -5.47 0.60 14.35
CA GLU A 108 -5.25 -0.72 14.92
C GLU A 108 -4.07 -1.44 14.25
N LEU A 109 -3.93 -1.32 12.93
CA LEU A 109 -2.81 -1.90 12.19
C LEU A 109 -1.48 -1.23 12.58
N ASN A 110 -1.45 0.10 12.72
CA ASN A 110 -0.27 0.83 13.17
C ASN A 110 0.13 0.48 14.60
N ARG A 111 -0.85 0.26 15.49
CA ARG A 111 -0.61 -0.22 16.86
C ARG A 111 0.06 -1.59 16.85
N LYS A 112 -0.50 -2.56 16.13
CA LYS A 112 0.06 -3.91 15.99
C LYS A 112 1.47 -3.89 15.39
N LEU A 113 1.68 -3.05 14.36
CA LEU A 113 3.00 -2.89 13.75
C LEU A 113 4.02 -2.33 14.75
N SER A 114 3.63 -1.32 15.51
CA SER A 114 4.49 -0.71 16.54
C SER A 114 4.87 -1.71 17.64
N GLU A 115 3.91 -2.53 18.09
CA GLU A 115 4.15 -3.60 19.07
C GLU A 115 5.14 -4.63 18.53
N LYS A 116 4.99 -5.06 17.27
CA LYS A 116 5.90 -6.03 16.65
C LYS A 116 7.31 -5.46 16.47
N LEU A 117 7.43 -4.18 16.12
CA LEU A 117 8.72 -3.49 16.03
C LEU A 117 9.41 -3.40 17.40
N ALA A 118 8.67 -3.09 18.46
CA ALA A 118 9.21 -3.07 19.82
C ALA A 118 9.73 -4.46 20.22
N GLU A 119 8.94 -5.51 19.99
CA GLU A 119 9.35 -6.90 20.26
C GLU A 119 10.63 -7.29 19.50
N MET A 120 10.69 -7.01 18.19
CA MET A 120 11.88 -7.28 17.37
C MET A 120 13.10 -6.50 17.85
N THR A 121 12.92 -5.24 18.25
CA THR A 121 14.03 -4.41 18.75
C THR A 121 14.59 -4.98 20.05
N THR A 122 13.73 -5.38 21.00
CA THR A 122 14.17 -6.03 22.25
C THR A 122 14.86 -7.37 21.99
N LEU A 123 14.33 -8.19 21.09
CA LEU A 123 14.98 -9.45 20.69
C LEU A 123 16.35 -9.21 20.04
N TYR A 124 16.47 -8.19 19.19
CA TYR A 124 17.73 -7.83 18.56
C TYR A 124 18.76 -7.33 19.59
N GLU A 125 18.36 -6.43 20.51
CA GLU A 125 19.25 -5.93 21.56
C GLU A 125 19.72 -7.03 22.50
N THR A 126 18.82 -7.93 22.92
CA THR A 126 19.17 -9.09 23.74
C THR A 126 20.12 -10.03 23.00
N ALA A 127 19.84 -10.37 21.74
CA ALA A 127 20.73 -11.19 20.92
C ALA A 127 22.12 -10.54 20.77
N LYS A 128 22.18 -9.22 20.57
CA LYS A 128 23.43 -8.45 20.49
C LYS A 128 24.22 -8.50 21.79
N LEU A 129 23.56 -8.32 22.94
CA LEU A 129 24.20 -8.39 24.26
C LEU A 129 24.69 -9.80 24.59
N THR A 130 23.91 -10.84 24.25
CA THR A 130 24.32 -12.24 24.40
C THR A 130 25.53 -12.58 23.52
N CYS A 131 25.54 -12.14 22.26
CA CYS A 131 26.69 -12.31 21.38
C CYS A 131 27.95 -11.61 21.91
N SER A 132 27.79 -10.44 22.54
CA SER A 132 28.91 -9.70 23.18
C SER A 132 29.50 -10.40 24.41
N SER A 133 28.76 -11.35 25.02
CA SER A 133 29.19 -12.15 26.17
C SER A 133 29.78 -13.51 25.79
N LEU A 134 29.72 -13.90 24.51
CA LEU A 134 30.20 -15.18 24.00
C LEU A 134 31.60 -15.02 23.39
N ASN A 135 32.33 -16.14 23.34
CA ASN A 135 33.66 -16.23 22.75
C ASN A 135 33.65 -15.60 21.33
N LEU A 136 34.51 -14.61 21.10
CA LEU A 136 34.62 -13.87 19.86
C LEU A 136 34.71 -14.80 18.63
N ASP A 137 35.41 -15.94 18.77
CA ASP A 137 35.55 -16.92 17.70
C ASP A 137 34.23 -17.60 17.32
N GLU A 138 33.36 -17.90 18.29
CA GLU A 138 32.03 -18.49 18.04
C GLU A 138 31.08 -17.48 17.40
N MET A 139 31.12 -16.23 17.85
CA MET A 139 30.29 -15.15 17.31
C MET A 139 30.64 -14.86 15.85
N LEU A 140 31.94 -14.68 15.57
CA LEU A 140 32.46 -14.50 14.21
C LEU A 140 32.10 -15.68 13.31
N SER A 141 32.19 -16.90 13.86
CA SER A 141 31.82 -18.13 13.15
C SER A 141 30.34 -18.18 12.80
N SER A 142 29.45 -17.86 13.73
CA SER A 142 28.00 -17.88 13.54
C SER A 142 27.51 -16.80 12.57
N GLY A 143 28.07 -15.58 12.69
CA GLY A 143 27.79 -14.48 11.77
C GLY A 143 28.21 -14.80 10.34
N PHE A 144 29.39 -15.41 10.18
CA PHE A 144 29.88 -15.88 8.88
C PHE A 144 28.94 -16.93 8.25
N ASP A 145 28.53 -17.95 9.00
CA ASP A 145 27.64 -19.00 8.49
C ASP A 145 26.26 -18.44 8.07
N SER A 146 25.74 -17.50 8.87
CA SER A 146 24.48 -16.81 8.56
C SER A 146 24.59 -15.99 7.27
N ALA A 147 25.69 -15.25 7.09
CA ALA A 147 25.93 -14.45 5.90
C ALA A 147 26.01 -15.32 4.63
N VAL A 148 26.77 -16.43 4.67
CA VAL A 148 26.88 -17.38 3.54
C VAL A 148 25.51 -17.92 3.17
N LYS A 149 24.70 -18.30 4.16
CA LYS A 149 23.36 -18.85 3.95
C LYS A 149 22.38 -17.83 3.37
N ILE A 150 22.37 -16.60 3.89
CA ILE A 150 21.47 -15.53 3.43
C ILE A 150 21.82 -15.10 2.00
N LEU A 151 23.10 -14.99 1.69
CA LEU A 151 23.58 -14.59 0.37
C LEU A 151 23.56 -15.73 -0.65
N ASN A 152 23.26 -16.97 -0.21
CA ASN A 152 23.36 -18.18 -1.01
C ASN A 152 24.71 -18.27 -1.76
N ALA A 153 25.80 -17.96 -1.05
CA ALA A 153 27.13 -17.85 -1.64
C ALA A 153 27.75 -19.22 -1.91
N GLU A 154 28.37 -19.39 -3.08
CA GLU A 154 29.11 -20.62 -3.43
C GLU A 154 30.41 -20.78 -2.64
N THR A 155 31.09 -19.66 -2.34
CA THR A 155 32.32 -19.63 -1.55
C THR A 155 32.37 -18.39 -0.65
N GLY A 156 33.14 -18.46 0.43
CA GLY A 156 33.38 -17.31 1.31
C GLY A 156 34.55 -17.54 2.27
N SER A 157 35.15 -16.46 2.76
CA SER A 157 36.17 -16.51 3.82
C SER A 157 36.06 -15.35 4.79
N LEU A 158 36.18 -15.62 6.08
CA LEU A 158 36.40 -14.64 7.12
C LEU A 158 37.91 -14.58 7.43
N MET A 159 38.49 -13.38 7.32
CA MET A 159 39.92 -13.15 7.52
C MET A 159 40.15 -12.21 8.69
N LEU A 160 41.15 -12.53 9.54
CA LEU A 160 41.58 -11.66 10.62
C LEU A 160 43.00 -11.16 10.36
N PHE A 161 43.22 -9.87 10.62
CA PHE A 161 44.52 -9.23 10.55
C PHE A 161 45.30 -9.46 11.84
N ASP A 162 46.53 -9.94 11.72
CA ASP A 162 47.48 -10.08 12.82
C ASP A 162 48.42 -8.86 12.82
N SER A 163 48.37 -8.06 13.89
CA SER A 163 49.17 -6.82 14.00
C SER A 163 50.65 -7.08 14.24
N GLU A 164 51.03 -8.23 14.83
CA GLU A 164 52.43 -8.56 15.06
C GLU A 164 53.10 -9.06 13.77
N LYS A 165 52.35 -9.84 12.97
CA LYS A 165 52.86 -10.42 11.73
C LYS A 165 52.57 -9.58 10.48
N GLU A 166 51.77 -8.52 10.62
CA GLU A 166 51.35 -7.58 9.59
C GLU A 166 50.64 -8.22 8.37
N PHE A 167 49.93 -9.32 8.56
CA PHE A 167 49.17 -9.97 7.48
C PHE A 167 47.80 -10.50 7.93
N LEU A 168 46.88 -10.60 6.98
CA LEU A 168 45.60 -11.27 7.12
C LEU A 168 45.74 -12.79 6.93
N THR A 169 45.01 -13.54 7.74
CA THR A 169 44.87 -15.01 7.64
C THR A 169 43.40 -15.41 7.58
N ILE A 170 43.09 -16.48 6.86
CA ILE A 170 41.75 -17.07 6.85
C ILE A 170 41.51 -17.74 8.20
N LYS A 171 40.48 -17.29 8.92
CA LYS A 171 40.02 -17.89 10.19
C LYS A 171 38.86 -18.85 9.99
N LYS A 172 37.99 -18.57 9.03
CA LYS A 172 36.88 -19.45 8.64
C LYS A 172 36.62 -19.33 7.15
N SER A 173 36.12 -20.40 6.54
CA SER A 173 35.79 -20.43 5.12
C SER A 173 34.67 -21.40 4.80
N TYR A 174 34.02 -21.16 3.67
CA TYR A 174 33.02 -22.03 3.06
C TYR A 174 33.37 -22.22 1.58
N GLY A 175 33.32 -23.46 1.09
CA GLY A 175 33.59 -23.78 -0.32
C GLY A 175 35.05 -23.58 -0.78
N LEU A 176 36.00 -23.36 0.13
CA LEU A 176 37.44 -23.20 -0.20
C LEU A 176 38.25 -24.47 0.11
N ASN A 177 39.30 -24.71 -0.68
CA ASN A 177 40.23 -25.82 -0.47
C ASN A 177 41.16 -25.54 0.74
N GLU A 178 41.43 -26.56 1.57
CA GLU A 178 42.35 -26.49 2.71
C GLU A 178 43.72 -25.90 2.39
N GLU A 179 44.26 -26.18 1.21
CA GLU A 179 45.58 -25.67 0.83
C GLU A 179 45.59 -24.14 0.69
N ILE A 180 44.51 -23.57 0.15
CA ILE A 180 44.30 -22.12 0.03
C ILE A 180 44.17 -21.51 1.43
N ILE A 181 43.37 -22.14 2.29
CA ILE A 181 43.14 -21.68 3.67
C ILE A 181 44.47 -21.54 4.43
N ARG A 182 45.33 -22.57 4.36
CA ARG A 182 46.59 -22.60 5.11
C ARG A 182 47.62 -21.62 4.55
N LYS A 183 47.74 -21.51 3.23
CA LYS A 183 48.79 -20.72 2.57
C LYS A 183 48.48 -19.22 2.45
N THR A 184 47.21 -18.83 2.51
CA THR A 184 46.82 -17.43 2.28
C THR A 184 47.38 -16.51 3.37
N ARG A 185 48.23 -15.56 2.95
CA ARG A 185 48.79 -14.48 3.74
C ARG A 185 48.75 -13.21 2.89
N ILE A 186 47.97 -12.23 3.31
CA ILE A 186 47.74 -11.00 2.52
C ILE A 186 48.10 -9.79 3.38
N LYS A 187 48.92 -8.86 2.90
CA LYS A 187 49.20 -7.62 3.66
C LYS A 187 48.12 -6.57 3.38
N LYS A 188 48.02 -5.57 4.27
CA LYS A 188 47.15 -4.41 4.01
C LYS A 188 47.61 -3.66 2.76
N GLY A 189 46.65 -3.18 1.97
CA GLY A 189 46.90 -2.52 0.69
C GLY A 189 47.25 -3.46 -0.48
N GLU A 190 47.46 -4.76 -0.21
CA GLU A 190 47.72 -5.76 -1.25
C GLU A 190 46.44 -6.51 -1.62
N THR A 191 46.17 -6.69 -2.91
CA THR A 191 44.94 -7.34 -3.44
C THR A 191 43.64 -6.60 -3.04
N ILE A 192 42.51 -7.08 -3.54
CA ILE A 192 41.19 -6.52 -3.17
C ILE A 192 40.95 -6.62 -1.66
N VAL A 193 41.27 -7.75 -1.05
CA VAL A 193 41.03 -7.99 0.38
C VAL A 193 41.88 -7.05 1.24
N GLY A 194 43.16 -6.86 0.90
CA GLY A 194 44.04 -5.96 1.64
C GLY A 194 43.68 -4.49 1.46
N LEU A 195 43.13 -4.09 0.30
CA LEU A 195 42.61 -2.73 0.07
C LEU A 195 41.37 -2.45 0.92
N VAL A 196 40.43 -3.39 0.99
CA VAL A 196 39.26 -3.29 1.89
C VAL A 196 39.71 -3.26 3.35
N ALA A 197 40.69 -4.09 3.74
CA ALA A 197 41.24 -4.10 5.09
C ALA A 197 42.01 -2.82 5.47
N GLN A 198 42.54 -2.09 4.49
CA GLN A 198 43.21 -0.80 4.70
C GLN A 198 42.23 0.36 4.76
N SER A 199 41.23 0.38 3.88
CA SER A 199 40.26 1.48 3.76
C SER A 199 39.13 1.39 4.79
N GLY A 200 38.75 0.18 5.20
CA GLY A 200 37.58 -0.05 6.06
C GLY A 200 36.23 0.06 5.34
N GLU A 201 36.24 0.32 4.03
CA GLU A 201 35.03 0.51 3.23
C GLU A 201 34.67 -0.77 2.45
N PRO A 202 33.38 -1.16 2.40
CA PRO A 202 32.95 -2.35 1.67
C PRO A 202 33.12 -2.18 0.16
N LEU A 203 33.49 -3.27 -0.53
CA LEU A 203 33.66 -3.27 -1.98
C LEU A 203 32.89 -4.41 -2.65
N ILE A 204 32.08 -4.06 -3.66
CA ILE A 204 31.33 -5.00 -4.51
C ILE A 204 31.92 -4.94 -5.92
N ILE A 205 32.30 -6.08 -6.48
CA ILE A 205 32.87 -6.20 -7.82
C ILE A 205 31.97 -7.10 -8.66
N TYR A 206 31.66 -6.65 -9.87
CA TYR A 206 30.94 -7.44 -10.87
C TYR A 206 31.95 -7.99 -11.89
N GLY A 207 31.92 -9.30 -12.17
CA GLY A 207 32.85 -9.94 -13.11
C GLY A 207 34.03 -10.63 -12.44
N ARG A 208 35.20 -10.67 -13.11
CA ARG A 208 36.40 -11.33 -12.54
C ARG A 208 37.13 -10.40 -11.57
N ALA A 209 37.45 -10.94 -10.39
CA ALA A 209 38.15 -10.25 -9.31
C ALA A 209 39.69 -10.31 -9.42
N ASP A 210 40.24 -10.76 -10.55
CA ASP A 210 41.69 -10.89 -10.80
C ASP A 210 42.31 -9.63 -11.42
N LEU A 211 41.51 -8.62 -11.74
CA LEU A 211 41.98 -7.36 -12.32
C LEU A 211 42.59 -6.42 -11.25
N PRO A 212 43.64 -5.65 -11.58
CA PRO A 212 44.20 -4.68 -10.65
C PRO A 212 43.19 -3.57 -10.36
N VAL A 213 42.82 -3.38 -9.10
CA VAL A 213 41.83 -2.38 -8.66
C VAL A 213 42.54 -1.30 -7.85
N ARG A 214 42.34 0.00 -8.15
CA ARG A 214 42.71 1.10 -7.26
C ARG A 214 41.46 1.66 -6.57
N CYS A 215 41.52 1.83 -5.25
CA CYS A 215 40.55 2.67 -4.55
C CYS A 215 40.84 4.15 -4.85
N THR A 216 40.02 4.76 -5.68
CA THR A 216 39.91 6.22 -5.81
C THR A 216 38.70 6.73 -5.04
N GLN A 217 38.76 7.95 -4.51
CA GLN A 217 37.71 8.59 -3.69
C GLN A 217 36.34 8.73 -4.38
N THR A 218 36.19 8.29 -5.64
CA THR A 218 34.98 8.40 -6.46
C THR A 218 34.51 7.05 -7.05
N GLY A 219 34.95 5.91 -6.51
CA GLY A 219 34.70 4.59 -7.11
C GLY A 219 35.78 4.19 -8.15
N ILE A 220 35.75 2.93 -8.59
CA ILE A 220 36.82 2.26 -9.36
C ILE A 220 36.91 2.75 -10.82
N SER A 221 38.14 2.95 -11.31
CA SER A 221 38.48 2.94 -12.74
C SER A 221 39.42 1.77 -13.06
N PRO A 222 39.27 1.09 -14.22
CA PRO A 222 40.27 0.13 -14.70
C PRO A 222 41.61 0.84 -14.97
N ILE A 223 42.70 0.07 -14.97
CA ILE A 223 43.97 0.53 -15.58
C ILE A 223 43.79 0.58 -17.10
#